data_AF-A0A5A7MVZ7-F1
#
_entry.id   AF-A0A5A7MVZ7-F1
#
_cell.length_a   1.000
_cell.length_b   1.000
_cell.length_c   1.000
_cell.angle_alpha   90.00
_cell.angle_beta   90.00
_cell.angle_gamma   90.00
#
_symmetry.space_group_name_H-M   'P 1'
#
loop_
_entity.id
_entity.type
_entity.pdbx_description
1 polymer ?
#
loop_
_entity_poly.entity_id
_entity_poly.type
_entity_poly.pdbx_seq_one_letter_code
_entity_poly.pdbx_strand_id
1 'polypeptide(L)'
;MAEWLEAVQDVGSAIEARGVGYARLKALGQEIGEEVDPQRVWFRSLDAAKDVHEENAVKRAFREWADGDSVASHIAYGIDVFCTGDEGKSNADKSILDAQNREWLEEKYDVRFMTVRELLSHLQSAGLV
;
A
#
# COMPACT_ATOMS: atom_id res chain seq x y z
N MET A 1 11.88 19.62 3.92
CA MET A 1 10.41 19.36 3.92
C MET A 1 9.86 19.18 2.52
N ALA A 2 10.25 20.00 1.53
CA ALA A 2 9.79 19.81 0.13
C ALA A 2 10.26 18.48 -0.48
N GLU A 3 11.54 18.11 -0.30
CA GLU A 3 12.11 16.89 -0.90
C GLU A 3 11.43 15.58 -0.45
N TRP A 4 11.05 15.47 0.83
CA TRP A 4 10.33 14.30 1.33
C TRP A 4 8.91 14.21 0.74
N LEU A 5 8.21 15.34 0.60
CA LEU A 5 6.88 15.39 0.00
C LEU A 5 6.92 14.98 -1.48
N GLU A 6 7.95 15.41 -2.20
CA GLU A 6 8.18 15.00 -3.59
C GLU A 6 8.47 13.48 -3.66
N ALA A 7 9.35 12.96 -2.80
CA ALA A 7 9.67 11.54 -2.77
C ALA A 7 8.44 10.66 -2.44
N VAL A 8 7.64 11.02 -1.43
CA VAL A 8 6.44 10.23 -1.08
C VAL A 8 5.39 10.29 -2.19
N GLN A 9 5.24 11.45 -2.85
CA GLN A 9 4.34 11.59 -3.99
C GLN A 9 4.81 10.76 -5.19
N ASP A 10 6.11 10.73 -5.48
CA ASP A 10 6.70 9.96 -6.57
C ASP A 10 6.51 8.45 -6.35
N VAL A 11 6.81 7.96 -5.14
CA VAL A 11 6.62 6.56 -4.79
C VAL A 11 5.14 6.19 -4.79
N GLY A 12 4.29 7.02 -4.18
CA GLY A 12 2.84 6.83 -4.17
C GLY A 12 2.23 6.79 -5.57
N SER A 13 2.67 7.67 -6.48
CA SER A 13 2.23 7.68 -7.88
C SER A 13 2.68 6.41 -8.63
N ALA A 14 3.89 5.91 -8.34
CA ALA A 14 4.36 4.67 -8.92
C ALA A 14 3.60 3.43 -8.40
N ILE A 15 3.21 3.43 -7.13
CA ILE A 15 2.33 2.42 -6.52
C ILE A 15 0.94 2.47 -7.18
N GLU A 16 0.36 3.67 -7.32
CA GLU A 16 -0.94 3.85 -8.00
C GLU A 16 -0.88 3.34 -9.45
N ALA A 17 0.19 3.64 -10.19
CA ALA A 17 0.38 3.21 -11.57
C ALA A 17 0.44 1.68 -11.75
N ARG A 18 0.77 0.93 -10.69
CA ARG A 18 0.72 -0.54 -10.69
C ARG A 18 -0.66 -1.11 -10.34
N GLY A 19 -1.61 -0.24 -10.00
CA GLY A 19 -2.97 -0.62 -9.65
C GLY A 19 -3.13 -1.21 -8.25
N VAL A 20 -2.18 -0.93 -7.34
CA VAL A 20 -2.21 -1.36 -5.93
C VAL A 20 -2.23 -0.15 -4.99
N GLY A 21 -2.35 -0.37 -3.68
CA GLY A 21 -2.51 0.71 -2.71
C GLY A 21 -3.76 1.56 -2.96
N TYR A 22 -3.60 2.88 -2.97
CA TYR A 22 -4.67 3.87 -3.20
C TYR A 22 -5.51 3.60 -4.46
N ALA A 23 -4.89 3.06 -5.53
CA ALA A 23 -5.58 2.78 -6.78
C ALA A 23 -6.79 1.85 -6.61
N ARG A 24 -6.72 0.88 -5.69
CA ARG A 24 -7.79 -0.09 -5.43
C ARG A 24 -9.00 0.58 -4.78
N LEU A 25 -8.76 1.47 -3.81
CA LEU A 25 -9.83 2.20 -3.16
C LEU A 25 -10.50 3.20 -4.12
N LYS A 26 -9.69 3.88 -4.94
CA LYS A 26 -10.19 4.78 -5.99
C LYS A 26 -11.08 4.04 -6.99
N ALA A 27 -10.63 2.91 -7.51
CA ALA A 27 -11.41 2.08 -8.43
C ALA A 27 -12.73 1.62 -7.81
N LEU A 28 -12.71 1.12 -6.57
CA LEU A 28 -13.91 0.68 -5.87
C LEU A 28 -14.92 1.83 -5.67
N GLY A 29 -14.45 3.03 -5.31
CA GLY A 29 -15.33 4.19 -5.20
C GLY A 29 -15.91 4.66 -6.54
N GLN A 30 -15.18 4.46 -7.65
CA GLN A 30 -15.71 4.72 -8.99
C GLN A 30 -16.80 3.71 -9.35
N GLU A 31 -16.56 2.42 -9.12
CA GLU A 31 -17.53 1.34 -9.36
C GLU A 31 -18.83 1.55 -8.59
N ILE A 32 -18.75 1.82 -7.27
CA ILE A 32 -19.93 2.16 -6.45
C ILE A 32 -20.60 3.45 -6.96
N GLY A 33 -19.80 4.43 -7.40
CA GLY A 33 -20.29 5.70 -7.94
C GLY A 33 -21.11 5.54 -9.21
N GLU A 34 -20.69 4.67 -10.13
CA GLU A 34 -21.42 4.40 -11.38
C GLU A 34 -22.84 3.87 -11.13
N GLU A 35 -23.04 3.07 -10.06
CA GLU A 35 -24.36 2.57 -9.67
C GLU A 35 -25.25 3.64 -9.02
N VAL A 36 -24.66 4.57 -8.27
CA VAL A 36 -25.39 5.53 -7.41
C VAL A 36 -25.65 6.85 -8.14
N ASP A 37 -24.59 7.47 -8.65
CA ASP A 37 -24.60 8.75 -9.37
C ASP A 37 -23.24 8.89 -10.09
N PRO A 38 -23.19 8.76 -11.42
CA PRO A 38 -21.95 8.85 -12.19
C PRO A 38 -21.21 10.19 -12.07
N GLN A 39 -21.86 11.26 -11.58
CA GLN A 39 -21.22 12.55 -11.33
C GLN A 39 -20.65 12.68 -9.92
N ARG A 40 -20.93 11.71 -9.03
CA ARG A 40 -20.45 11.71 -7.66
C ARG A 40 -18.95 11.46 -7.62
N VAL A 41 -18.26 12.28 -6.83
CA VAL A 41 -16.81 12.11 -6.62
C VAL A 41 -16.56 10.79 -5.89
N TRP A 42 -15.66 9.96 -6.44
CA TRP A 42 -15.44 8.56 -6.03
C TRP A 42 -15.34 8.35 -4.51
N PHE A 43 -14.64 9.22 -3.77
CA PHE A 43 -14.44 9.03 -2.33
C PHE A 43 -15.72 9.22 -1.52
N ARG A 44 -16.68 10.03 -2.02
CA ARG A 44 -18.01 10.16 -1.41
C ARG A 44 -18.91 8.99 -1.77
N SER A 45 -18.60 8.25 -2.82
CA SER A 45 -19.37 7.06 -3.22
C SER A 45 -19.13 5.89 -2.28
N LEU A 46 -17.97 5.85 -1.60
CA LEU A 46 -17.68 4.82 -0.59
C LEU A 46 -18.71 4.77 0.55
N ASP A 47 -19.30 5.92 0.91
CA ASP A 47 -20.37 6.02 1.92
C ASP A 47 -21.68 5.35 1.47
N ALA A 48 -21.81 5.03 0.19
CA ALA A 48 -22.99 4.40 -0.40
C ALA A 48 -22.88 2.86 -0.47
N ALA A 49 -21.85 2.26 0.14
CA ALA A 49 -21.75 0.82 0.29
C ALA A 49 -23.03 0.27 0.94
N LYS A 50 -23.73 -0.63 0.24
CA LYS A 50 -25.13 -0.99 0.55
C LYS A 50 -25.29 -2.22 1.43
N ASP A 51 -24.25 -3.04 1.53
CA ASP A 51 -24.27 -4.27 2.30
C ASP A 51 -22.91 -4.60 2.93
N VAL A 52 -22.90 -5.65 3.75
CA VAL A 52 -21.71 -6.12 4.46
C VAL A 52 -20.58 -6.55 3.51
N HIS A 53 -20.89 -6.98 2.28
CA HIS A 53 -19.87 -7.38 1.31
C HIS A 53 -19.15 -6.16 0.74
N GLU A 54 -19.90 -5.12 0.36
CA GLU A 54 -19.34 -3.84 -0.10
C GLU A 54 -18.60 -3.11 1.01
N GLU A 55 -19.17 -3.03 2.23
CA GLU A 55 -18.46 -2.45 3.37
C GLU A 55 -17.13 -3.13 3.64
N ASN A 56 -17.10 -4.47 3.56
CA ASN A 56 -15.86 -5.22 3.74
C ASN A 56 -14.89 -5.03 2.57
N ALA A 57 -15.39 -4.81 1.35
CA ALA A 57 -14.55 -4.44 0.21
C ALA A 57 -13.89 -3.06 0.44
N VAL A 58 -14.66 -2.06 0.90
CA VAL A 58 -14.13 -0.74 1.26
C VAL A 58 -13.07 -0.86 2.36
N LYS A 59 -13.36 -1.60 3.44
CA LYS A 59 -12.41 -1.84 4.54
C LYS A 59 -11.11 -2.49 4.06
N ARG A 60 -11.19 -3.48 3.15
CA ARG A 60 -10.00 -4.12 2.57
C ARG A 60 -9.21 -3.18 1.67
N ALA A 61 -9.88 -2.39 0.82
CA ALA A 61 -9.23 -1.43 -0.05
C ALA A 61 -8.54 -0.30 0.74
N PHE A 62 -9.11 0.13 1.86
CA PHE A 62 -8.44 1.08 2.77
C PHE A 62 -7.21 0.50 3.45
N ARG A 63 -7.23 -0.79 3.84
CA ARG A 63 -6.04 -1.46 4.41
C ARG A 63 -4.90 -1.51 3.40
N GLU A 64 -5.23 -1.90 2.17
CA GLU A 64 -4.27 -1.92 1.06
C GLU A 64 -3.69 -0.52 0.78
N TRP A 65 -4.52 0.53 0.81
CA TRP A 65 -4.02 1.91 0.74
C TRP A 65 -3.08 2.24 1.92
N ALA A 66 -3.44 1.90 3.14
CA ALA A 66 -2.59 2.16 4.31
C ALA A 66 -1.23 1.45 4.22
N ASP A 67 -1.17 0.24 3.67
CA ASP A 67 0.08 -0.47 3.41
C ASP A 67 0.92 0.28 2.37
N GLY A 68 0.28 0.74 1.29
CA GLY A 68 0.95 1.53 0.23
C GLY A 68 1.51 2.86 0.75
N ASP A 69 0.75 3.60 1.54
CA ASP A 69 1.18 4.85 2.18
C ASP A 69 2.32 4.61 3.17
N SER A 70 2.26 3.51 3.92
CA SER A 70 3.32 3.12 4.86
C SER A 70 4.63 2.87 4.11
N VAL A 71 4.59 2.08 3.03
CA VAL A 71 5.76 1.80 2.17
C VAL A 71 6.30 3.08 1.54
N ALA A 72 5.43 3.90 0.94
CA ALA A 72 5.83 5.14 0.29
C ALA A 72 6.52 6.09 1.27
N SER A 73 5.94 6.25 2.47
CA SER A 73 6.52 7.08 3.52
C SER A 73 7.89 6.54 3.96
N HIS A 74 8.01 5.22 4.10
CA HIS A 74 9.25 4.56 4.53
C HIS A 74 10.40 4.81 3.56
N ILE A 75 10.14 4.63 2.27
CA ILE A 75 11.09 4.91 1.18
C ILE A 75 11.42 6.40 1.15
N ALA A 76 10.42 7.28 1.25
CA ALA A 76 10.65 8.73 1.21
C ALA A 76 11.50 9.23 2.39
N TYR A 77 11.41 8.60 3.56
CA TYR A 77 12.28 8.90 4.70
C TYR A 77 13.68 8.27 4.60
N GLY A 78 13.97 7.50 3.54
CA GLY A 78 15.24 6.82 3.36
C GLY A 78 15.49 5.73 4.39
N ILE A 79 14.43 5.05 4.86
CA ILE A 79 14.57 3.96 5.83
C ILE A 79 14.83 2.66 5.06
N ASP A 80 15.97 2.02 5.34
CA ASP A 80 16.48 0.90 4.54
C ASP A 80 15.65 -0.40 4.67
N VAL A 81 14.92 -0.57 5.77
CA VAL A 81 14.24 -1.85 6.11
C VAL A 81 12.79 -1.63 6.51
N PHE A 82 11.88 -1.97 5.59
CA PHE A 82 10.46 -2.06 5.88
C PHE A 82 10.16 -3.35 6.63
N CYS A 83 10.08 -3.24 7.97
CA CYS A 83 9.84 -4.38 8.84
C CYS A 83 8.34 -4.71 8.91
N THR A 84 7.92 -5.83 8.31
CA THR A 84 6.52 -6.28 8.33
C THR A 84 6.42 -7.81 8.36
N GLY A 85 5.43 -8.32 9.09
CA GLY A 85 5.03 -9.73 9.04
C GLY A 85 3.94 -10.03 8.00
N ASP A 86 3.38 -9.00 7.38
CA ASP A 86 2.29 -9.15 6.42
C ASP A 86 2.81 -9.42 5.03
N GLU A 87 2.59 -10.64 4.52
CA GLU A 87 3.01 -11.10 3.20
C GLU A 87 1.98 -10.83 2.09
N GLY A 88 0.91 -10.07 2.36
CA GLY A 88 -0.12 -9.76 1.35
C GLY A 88 -0.93 -10.99 0.89
N LYS A 89 -0.81 -12.13 1.59
CA LYS A 89 -1.40 -13.42 1.19
C LYS A 89 -2.93 -13.50 1.32
N SER A 90 -3.56 -12.50 1.95
CA SER A 90 -4.98 -12.53 2.29
C SER A 90 -5.90 -12.04 1.15
N ASN A 91 -5.34 -11.35 0.14
CA ASN A 91 -6.09 -10.89 -1.00
C ASN A 91 -5.82 -11.80 -2.21
N ALA A 92 -6.87 -12.36 -2.80
CA ALA A 92 -6.80 -13.06 -4.08
C ALA A 92 -6.32 -12.16 -5.23
N ASP A 93 -6.12 -10.87 -4.97
CA ASP A 93 -5.67 -9.85 -5.91
C ASP A 93 -4.54 -9.00 -5.30
N LYS A 94 -3.45 -8.88 -6.04
CA LYS A 94 -2.45 -7.79 -6.08
C LYS A 94 -2.42 -6.89 -4.84
N SER A 95 -1.55 -7.21 -3.89
CA SER A 95 -1.26 -6.37 -2.73
C SER A 95 0.10 -5.71 -2.91
N ILE A 96 0.28 -4.48 -2.45
CA ILE A 96 1.59 -3.81 -2.46
C ILE A 96 2.65 -4.61 -1.68
N LEU A 97 2.24 -5.44 -0.72
CA LEU A 97 3.11 -6.31 0.07
C LEU A 97 3.24 -7.73 -0.50
N ASP A 98 2.66 -8.03 -1.67
CA ASP A 98 2.89 -9.33 -2.33
C ASP A 98 4.34 -9.46 -2.84
N ALA A 99 4.78 -10.70 -3.10
CA ALA A 99 6.17 -10.97 -3.46
C ALA A 99 6.63 -10.22 -4.73
N GLN A 100 5.76 -10.05 -5.73
CA GLN A 100 6.11 -9.39 -6.98
C GLN A 100 6.26 -7.88 -6.78
N ASN A 101 5.39 -7.27 -5.98
CA ASN A 101 5.47 -5.85 -5.68
C ASN A 101 6.62 -5.53 -4.72
N ARG A 102 6.91 -6.41 -3.76
CA ARG A 102 8.13 -6.31 -2.93
C ARG A 102 9.37 -6.32 -3.79
N GLU A 103 9.58 -7.34 -4.62
CA GLU A 103 10.75 -7.43 -5.51
C GLU A 103 10.92 -6.16 -6.34
N TRP A 104 9.84 -5.65 -6.92
CA TRP A 104 9.87 -4.39 -7.65
C TRP A 104 10.28 -3.18 -6.79
N LEU A 105 9.77 -3.07 -5.56
CA LEU A 105 10.10 -1.99 -4.64
C LEU A 105 11.58 -2.07 -4.21
N GLU A 106 12.08 -3.27 -3.94
CA GLU A 106 13.48 -3.51 -3.59
C GLU A 106 14.40 -3.12 -4.76
N GLU A 107 14.09 -3.55 -5.99
CA GLU A 107 14.87 -3.21 -7.18
C GLU A 107 14.86 -1.72 -7.50
N LYS A 108 13.70 -1.06 -7.37
CA LYS A 108 13.53 0.33 -7.81
C LYS A 108 13.99 1.35 -6.76
N TYR A 109 13.77 1.05 -5.48
CA TYR A 109 13.95 2.02 -4.39
C TYR A 109 14.97 1.59 -3.33
N ASP A 110 15.62 0.43 -3.49
CA ASP A 110 16.64 -0.10 -2.57
C ASP A 110 16.15 -0.27 -1.12
N VAL A 111 14.83 -0.35 -0.91
CA VAL A 111 14.24 -0.75 0.37
C VAL A 111 14.36 -2.27 0.52
N ARG A 112 14.45 -2.77 1.76
CA ARG A 112 14.42 -4.22 2.04
C ARG A 112 13.20 -4.60 2.85
N PHE A 113 12.52 -5.67 2.48
CA PHE A 113 11.44 -6.22 3.30
C PHE A 113 11.98 -7.29 4.24
N MET A 114 11.75 -7.11 5.54
CA MET A 114 12.13 -8.10 6.55
C MET A 114 10.99 -8.34 7.52
N THR A 115 10.81 -9.58 7.95
CA THR A 115 10.06 -9.89 9.16
C THR A 115 10.85 -9.45 10.39
N VAL A 116 10.18 -9.34 11.53
CA VAL A 116 10.84 -9.04 12.81
C VAL A 116 11.95 -10.06 13.13
N ARG A 117 11.77 -11.33 12.75
CA ARG A 117 12.77 -12.37 12.97
C ARG A 117 14.00 -12.17 12.08
N GLU A 118 13.80 -11.87 10.80
CA GLU A 118 14.89 -11.61 9.86
C GLU A 118 15.66 -10.35 10.25
N LEU A 119 14.96 -9.27 10.64
CA LEU A 119 15.59 -8.05 11.12
C LEU A 119 16.42 -8.31 12.39
N LEU A 120 15.89 -9.06 13.36
CA LEU A 120 16.64 -9.41 14.57
C LEU A 120 17.93 -10.17 14.22
N SER A 121 17.84 -11.20 13.37
CA SER A 121 19.02 -11.95 12.93
C SER A 121 20.03 -11.07 12.19
N HIS A 122 19.55 -10.14 11.35
CA HIS A 122 20.40 -9.17 10.66
C HIS A 122 21.18 -8.29 11.67
N LEU A 123 20.48 -7.71 12.64
CA LEU A 123 21.09 -6.84 13.65
C LEU A 123 22.11 -7.59 14.54
N GLN A 124 21.81 -8.82 14.94
CA GLN A 124 22.73 -9.68 15.69
C GLN A 124 24.01 -9.98 14.88
N SER A 125 23.86 -10.33 13.59
CA SER A 125 25.02 -10.58 12.73
C SER A 125 25.87 -9.33 12.48
N ALA A 126 25.26 -8.15 12.55
CA ALA A 126 25.94 -6.86 12.44
C ALA A 126 26.57 -6.38 13.77
N GLY A 127 26.36 -7.09 14.88
CA GLY A 127 26.86 -6.70 16.21
C GLY A 127 26.18 -5.46 16.79
N LEU A 128 24.95 -5.16 16.35
CA LEU A 128 24.18 -3.99 16.78
C LEU A 128 23.27 -4.28 18.00
N VAL A 129 23.06 -5.55 18.33
CA VAL A 129 22.34 -6.06 19.51
C VAL A 129 22.83 -7.44 19.90
#